data_AF-A0A2N9XQU5-F1
#
_entry.id   AF-A0A2N9XQU5-F1
#
_cell.length_a   1.000
_cell.length_b   1.000
_cell.length_c   1.000
_cell.angle_alpha   90.00
_cell.angle_beta   90.00
_cell.angle_gamma   90.00
#
_symmetry.space_group_name_H-M   'P 1'
#
loop_
_entity.id
_entity.type
_entity.pdbx_description
1 polymer ?
#
loop_
_entity_poly.entity_id
_entity_poly.type
_entity_poly.pdbx_seq_one_letter_code
_entity_poly.pdbx_strand_id
1 'polypeptide(L)'
;MEIYAQTIPVCQLDENNYFVGMTIADLDPLENNGHYLIPRLCIQTEEPQPKKGYIAQWTGDNWQYIEDHRGETVYSKETGEVVAIEEPGVLPATVTTTPCPDIYHQWSEKANSWVEKADAAQLRLQNKRNTAGILSRMQMLSQLEISLGKNKEALVEAAENALSGVELIKIRNYILETQNFSLGNDNWWAFLTDVLHLNEKQIFNFWNEAIHI
;
A
#
# COMPACT_ATOMS: atom_id res chain seq x y z
N MET A 1 -35.71 52.18 26.87
CA MET A 1 -35.26 50.92 27.49
C MET A 1 -34.73 50.10 26.35
N GLU A 2 -33.43 49.86 26.28
CA GLU A 2 -32.87 48.95 25.28
C GLU A 2 -33.46 47.57 25.50
N ILE A 3 -33.99 46.96 24.44
CA ILE A 3 -34.59 45.63 24.49
C ILE A 3 -33.50 44.67 24.04
N TYR A 4 -32.96 43.91 24.99
CA TYR A 4 -31.95 42.88 24.72
C TYR A 4 -32.63 41.56 24.36
N ALA A 5 -32.05 40.83 23.40
CA ALA A 5 -32.49 39.47 23.11
C ALA A 5 -32.18 38.56 24.30
N GLN A 6 -33.06 37.60 24.60
CA GLN A 6 -32.81 36.64 25.68
C GLN A 6 -31.58 35.77 25.41
N THR A 7 -31.28 35.52 24.13
CA THR A 7 -30.12 34.74 23.71
C THR A 7 -29.45 35.37 22.50
N ILE A 8 -28.14 35.12 22.35
CA ILE A 8 -27.36 35.47 21.17
C ILE A 8 -26.61 34.25 20.63
N PRO A 9 -26.37 34.15 19.31
CA PRO A 9 -25.51 33.13 18.76
C PRO A 9 -24.05 33.41 19.10
N VAL A 10 -23.31 32.36 19.43
CA VAL A 10 -21.86 32.40 19.70
C VAL A 10 -21.17 31.22 19.01
N CYS A 11 -19.91 31.41 18.62
CA CYS A 11 -19.10 30.35 18.03
C CYS A 11 -18.49 29.49 19.13
N GLN A 12 -18.68 28.17 19.09
CA GLN A 12 -18.02 27.21 19.95
C GLN A 12 -16.67 26.79 19.36
N LEU A 13 -15.64 26.79 20.19
CA LEU A 13 -14.29 26.32 19.88
C LEU A 13 -13.97 25.02 20.61
N ASP A 14 -12.97 24.29 20.13
CA ASP A 14 -12.31 23.22 20.87
C ASP A 14 -11.14 23.77 21.73
N GLU A 15 -10.40 22.88 22.40
CA GLU A 15 -9.26 23.25 23.24
C GLU A 15 -8.08 23.87 22.47
N ASN A 16 -8.04 23.69 21.14
CA ASN A 16 -7.04 24.24 20.23
C ASN A 16 -7.55 25.46 19.46
N ASN A 17 -8.68 26.05 19.88
CA ASN A 17 -9.35 27.18 19.24
C ASN A 17 -9.91 26.90 17.84
N TYR A 18 -10.10 25.64 17.44
CA TYR A 18 -10.77 25.31 16.18
C TYR A 18 -12.28 25.45 16.31
N PHE A 19 -12.92 26.00 15.29
CA PHE A 19 -14.37 26.12 15.24
C PHE A 19 -15.04 24.74 15.22
N VAL A 20 -15.95 24.52 16.16
CA VAL A 20 -16.74 23.28 16.30
C VAL A 20 -18.16 23.46 15.74
N GLY A 21 -18.77 24.62 15.99
CA GLY A 21 -20.12 24.92 15.56
C GLY A 21 -20.72 26.14 16.24
N MET A 22 -21.95 26.49 15.87
CA MET A 22 -22.71 27.56 16.51
C MET A 22 -23.48 27.04 17.72
N THR A 23 -23.51 27.84 18.78
CA THR A 23 -24.33 27.63 19.98
C THR A 23 -24.91 28.96 20.45
N ILE A 24 -25.50 29.01 21.65
CA ILE A 24 -26.13 30.22 22.21
C ILE A 24 -25.53 30.61 23.56
N ALA A 25 -25.58 31.91 23.85
CA ALA A 25 -25.32 32.49 25.16
C ALA A 25 -26.59 33.20 25.66
N ASP A 26 -26.90 33.01 26.95
CA ASP A 26 -28.06 33.61 27.60
C ASP A 26 -27.73 35.01 28.13
N LEU A 27 -28.70 35.91 28.10
CA LEU A 27 -28.61 37.21 28.76
C LEU A 27 -28.48 36.99 30.27
N ASP A 28 -27.55 37.69 30.91
CA ASP A 28 -27.38 37.64 32.36
C ASP A 28 -28.60 38.24 33.08
N PRO A 29 -29.37 37.45 33.84
CA PRO A 29 -30.57 37.95 34.51
C PRO A 29 -30.25 38.89 35.68
N LEU A 30 -29.00 38.97 36.12
CA LEU A 30 -28.56 39.81 37.24
C LEU A 30 -28.03 41.17 36.77
N GLU A 31 -27.62 41.29 35.51
CA GLU A 31 -27.07 42.53 34.94
C GLU A 31 -28.01 43.15 33.90
N ASN A 32 -28.53 44.35 34.20
CA ASN A 32 -29.44 45.08 33.29
C ASN A 32 -28.70 45.92 32.23
N ASN A 33 -27.49 45.53 31.85
CA ASN A 33 -26.58 46.26 30.94
C ASN A 33 -26.40 45.56 29.58
N GLY A 34 -27.10 44.46 29.31
CA GLY A 34 -26.92 43.67 28.09
C GLY A 34 -25.73 42.70 28.15
N HIS A 35 -25.23 42.36 29.33
CA HIS A 35 -24.19 41.34 29.52
C HIS A 35 -24.73 39.94 29.23
N TYR A 36 -23.99 39.15 28.44
CA TYR A 36 -24.33 37.77 28.09
C TYR A 36 -23.37 36.78 28.76
N LEU A 37 -23.92 35.69 29.27
CA LEU A 37 -23.17 34.60 29.89
C LEU A 37 -22.58 33.69 28.79
N ILE A 38 -21.42 34.09 28.26
CA ILE A 38 -20.74 33.33 27.22
C ILE A 38 -20.22 31.99 27.80
N PRO A 39 -20.65 30.83 27.27
CA PRO A 39 -20.16 29.54 27.74
C PRO A 39 -18.65 29.40 27.56
N ARG A 40 -18.04 28.49 28.32
CA ARG A 40 -16.61 28.18 28.17
C ARG A 40 -16.32 27.71 26.73
N LEU A 41 -15.14 28.11 26.22
CA LEU A 41 -14.71 27.87 24.84
C LEU A 41 -15.64 28.48 23.78
N CYS A 42 -16.50 29.43 24.13
CA CYS A 42 -17.29 30.18 23.16
C CYS A 42 -16.77 31.61 23.00
N ILE A 43 -16.94 32.15 21.80
CA ILE A 43 -16.60 33.54 21.45
C ILE A 43 -17.77 34.19 20.72
N GLN A 44 -17.99 35.48 20.97
CA GLN A 44 -19.01 36.27 20.28
C GLN A 44 -18.39 36.91 19.03
N THR A 45 -18.40 36.17 17.92
CA THR A 45 -17.97 36.64 16.59
C THR A 45 -18.86 36.04 15.52
N GLU A 46 -18.77 36.56 14.30
CA GLU A 46 -19.40 35.96 13.12
C GLU A 46 -18.81 34.59 12.81
N GLU A 47 -19.66 33.66 12.38
CA GLU A 47 -19.28 32.32 11.96
C GLU A 47 -18.22 32.37 10.83
N PRO A 48 -17.17 31.55 10.89
CA PRO A 48 -16.19 31.49 9.81
C PRO A 48 -16.85 30.99 8.53
N GLN A 49 -16.51 31.60 7.40
CA GLN A 49 -16.98 31.12 6.09
C GLN A 49 -16.47 29.70 5.85
N PRO A 50 -17.33 28.76 5.42
CA PRO A 50 -16.93 27.38 5.18
C PRO A 50 -15.95 27.30 4.01
N LYS A 51 -14.84 26.59 4.19
CA LYS A 51 -13.80 26.41 3.17
C LYS A 51 -13.42 24.93 3.09
N LYS A 52 -13.73 24.28 1.96
CA LYS A 52 -13.47 22.85 1.76
C LYS A 52 -11.97 22.54 1.92
N GLY A 53 -11.65 21.52 2.72
CA GLY A 53 -10.27 21.10 3.00
C GLY A 53 -9.52 21.99 3.98
N TYR A 54 -10.23 22.87 4.70
CA TYR A 54 -9.65 23.72 5.73
C TYR A 54 -10.52 23.71 6.99
N ILE A 55 -9.87 23.85 8.14
CA ILE A 55 -10.50 24.16 9.42
C ILE A 55 -10.21 25.61 9.82
N ALA A 56 -11.18 26.28 10.41
CA ALA A 56 -11.02 27.64 10.92
C ALA A 56 -10.54 27.59 12.38
N GLN A 57 -9.46 28.31 12.66
CA GLN A 57 -8.89 28.49 14.00
C GLN A 57 -9.03 29.96 14.41
N TRP A 58 -9.48 30.21 15.63
CA TRP A 58 -9.56 31.55 16.19
C TRP A 58 -8.19 32.01 16.71
N THR A 59 -7.75 33.20 16.27
CA THR A 59 -6.45 33.78 16.66
C THR A 59 -6.52 34.75 17.84
N GLY A 60 -7.73 35.06 18.32
CA GLY A 60 -7.99 36.13 19.29
C GLY A 60 -8.78 37.28 18.67
N ASP A 61 -8.46 37.64 17.42
CA ASP A 61 -9.10 38.75 16.71
C ASP A 61 -9.77 38.33 15.38
N ASN A 62 -9.25 37.29 14.71
CA ASN A 62 -9.71 36.87 13.38
C ASN A 62 -9.67 35.34 13.21
N TRP A 63 -10.36 34.85 12.19
CA TRP A 63 -10.28 33.47 11.71
C TRP A 63 -9.06 33.23 10.81
N GLN A 64 -8.27 32.21 11.16
CA GLN A 64 -7.23 31.66 10.31
C GLN A 64 -7.69 30.32 9.73
N TYR A 65 -7.42 30.07 8.45
CA TYR A 65 -7.76 28.80 7.79
C TYR A 65 -6.52 27.92 7.67
N ILE A 66 -6.57 26.74 8.28
CA ILE A 66 -5.50 25.73 8.27
C ILE A 66 -5.98 24.54 7.44
N GLU A 67 -5.12 23.98 6.60
CA GLU A 67 -5.45 22.79 5.81
C GLU A 67 -5.88 21.65 6.74
N ASP A 68 -6.93 20.93 6.37
CA ASP A 68 -7.43 19.83 7.18
C ASP A 68 -7.63 18.61 6.29
N HIS A 69 -6.66 17.72 6.36
CA HIS A 69 -6.64 16.45 5.63
C HIS A 69 -7.04 15.27 6.52
N ARG A 70 -7.54 15.53 7.74
CA ARG A 70 -8.00 14.45 8.63
C ARG A 70 -9.18 13.72 7.98
N GLY A 71 -9.17 12.40 8.09
CA GLY A 71 -10.16 11.54 7.43
C GLY A 71 -9.98 11.38 5.91
N GLU A 72 -9.00 12.05 5.30
CA GLU A 72 -8.59 11.76 3.92
C GLU A 72 -7.67 10.53 3.86
N THR A 73 -7.76 9.76 2.77
CA THR A 73 -6.84 8.64 2.52
C THR A 73 -5.58 9.17 1.85
N VAL A 74 -4.45 9.12 2.57
CA VAL A 74 -3.12 9.41 2.01
C VAL A 74 -2.22 8.18 2.15
N TYR A 75 -1.12 8.17 1.38
CA TYR A 75 -0.23 7.04 1.25
C TYR A 75 1.21 7.44 1.57
N SER A 76 1.96 6.57 2.25
CA SER A 76 3.40 6.71 2.42
C SER A 76 4.08 6.65 1.05
N LYS A 77 4.94 7.63 0.74
CA LYS A 77 5.78 7.59 -0.46
C LYS A 77 6.84 6.49 -0.39
N GLU A 78 7.21 6.05 0.81
CA GLU A 78 8.20 4.99 1.02
C GLU A 78 7.61 3.60 0.77
N THR A 79 6.45 3.31 1.38
CA THR A 79 5.86 1.96 1.39
C THR A 79 4.64 1.80 0.49
N GLY A 80 3.97 2.91 0.14
CA GLY A 80 2.67 2.90 -0.53
C GLY A 80 1.49 2.56 0.38
N GLU A 81 1.72 2.37 1.68
CA GLU A 81 0.67 2.03 2.65
C GLU A 81 -0.15 3.25 3.06
N VAL A 82 -1.39 3.02 3.50
CA VAL A 82 -2.28 4.08 3.98
C VAL A 82 -1.73 4.69 5.27
N VAL A 83 -1.70 6.02 5.33
CA VAL A 83 -1.29 6.80 6.50
C VAL A 83 -2.48 7.66 6.94
N ALA A 84 -2.79 7.66 8.22
CA ALA A 84 -3.80 8.54 8.80
C ALA A 84 -3.19 9.93 9.10
N ILE A 85 -3.92 10.98 8.77
CA ILE A 85 -3.61 12.35 9.21
C ILE A 85 -4.45 12.65 10.45
N GLU A 86 -3.79 12.97 11.55
CA GLU A 86 -4.42 13.21 12.86
C GLU A 86 -4.52 14.70 13.21
N GLU A 87 -3.66 15.53 12.63
CA GLU A 87 -3.57 16.96 12.93
C GLU A 87 -3.85 17.81 11.67
N PRO A 88 -4.56 18.94 11.81
CA PRO A 88 -4.65 19.93 10.75
C PRO A 88 -3.27 20.49 10.39
N GLY A 89 -3.05 20.74 9.11
CA GLY A 89 -1.82 21.29 8.56
C GLY A 89 -1.57 20.79 7.15
N VAL A 90 -0.47 21.28 6.58
CA VAL A 90 0.02 20.81 5.27
C VAL A 90 0.42 19.34 5.39
N LEU A 91 0.10 18.54 4.37
CA LEU A 91 0.52 17.15 4.32
C LEU A 91 2.05 17.01 4.48
N PRO A 92 2.52 16.05 5.29
CA PRO A 92 3.94 15.73 5.37
C PRO A 92 4.55 15.46 4.00
N ALA A 93 5.79 15.91 3.77
CA ALA A 93 6.48 15.66 2.50
C ALA A 93 6.69 14.16 2.19
N THR A 94 6.55 13.30 3.20
CA THR A 94 6.66 11.84 3.13
C THR A 94 5.40 11.14 2.62
N VAL A 95 4.28 11.85 2.46
CA VAL A 95 3.00 11.26 2.01
C VAL A 95 2.55 11.81 0.67
N THR A 96 1.66 11.08 0.01
CA THR A 96 1.03 11.44 -1.27
C THR A 96 -0.44 11.05 -1.26
N THR A 97 -1.27 11.79 -1.98
CA THR A 97 -2.69 11.44 -2.22
C THR A 97 -2.86 10.43 -3.36
N THR A 98 -1.78 10.10 -4.06
CA THR A 98 -1.81 9.12 -5.17
C THR A 98 -1.49 7.72 -4.64
N PRO A 99 -2.36 6.72 -4.82
CA PRO A 99 -2.10 5.35 -4.39
C PRO A 99 -0.92 4.74 -5.15
N CYS A 100 -0.14 3.91 -4.46
CA CYS A 100 0.87 3.07 -5.11
C CYS A 100 0.16 2.04 -6.01
N PRO A 101 0.49 1.94 -7.31
CA PRO A 101 -0.21 1.02 -8.22
C PRO A 101 -0.05 -0.45 -7.83
N ASP A 102 1.16 -0.87 -7.51
CA ASP A 102 1.50 -2.22 -7.07
C ASP A 102 2.90 -2.25 -6.41
N ILE A 103 3.29 -3.43 -5.91
CA ILE A 103 4.58 -3.66 -5.24
C ILE A 103 5.81 -3.51 -6.15
N TYR A 104 5.63 -3.37 -7.46
CA TYR A 104 6.69 -3.17 -8.45
C TYR A 104 6.92 -1.70 -8.77
N HIS A 105 6.22 -0.79 -8.10
CA HIS A 105 6.44 0.64 -8.18
C HIS A 105 7.16 1.19 -6.94
N GLN A 106 7.83 2.32 -7.13
CA GLN A 106 8.45 3.11 -6.07
C GLN A 106 8.19 4.59 -6.32
N TRP A 107 8.20 5.41 -5.26
CA TRP A 107 8.03 6.84 -5.43
C TRP A 107 9.28 7.47 -6.05
N SER A 108 9.08 8.37 -7.01
CA SER A 108 10.14 9.20 -7.59
C SER A 108 9.93 10.65 -7.18
N GLU A 109 10.81 11.17 -6.30
CA GLU A 109 10.77 12.59 -5.94
C GLU A 109 11.00 13.50 -7.14
N LYS A 110 11.78 13.05 -8.14
CA LYS A 110 12.03 13.82 -9.37
C LYS A 110 10.78 13.95 -10.25
N ALA A 111 10.00 12.88 -10.37
CA ALA A 111 8.76 12.88 -11.16
C ALA A 111 7.54 13.33 -10.34
N ASN A 112 7.68 13.38 -9.01
CA ASN A 112 6.59 13.55 -8.05
C ASN A 112 5.44 12.57 -8.30
N SER A 113 5.79 11.32 -8.63
CA SER A 113 4.85 10.25 -8.97
C SER A 113 5.44 8.88 -8.70
N TRP A 114 4.58 7.86 -8.64
CA TRP A 114 4.99 6.46 -8.68
C TRP A 114 5.63 6.14 -10.03
N VAL A 115 6.77 5.45 -10.01
CA VAL A 115 7.47 4.94 -11.19
C VAL A 115 7.78 3.47 -11.00
N GLU A 116 7.82 2.74 -12.10
CA GLU A 116 8.19 1.33 -12.08
C GLU A 116 9.64 1.16 -11.62
N LYS A 117 9.89 0.17 -10.73
CA LYS A 117 11.23 -0.17 -10.25
C LYS A 117 12.09 -0.66 -11.41
N ALA A 118 13.40 -0.41 -11.34
CA ALA A 118 14.34 -0.85 -12.38
C ALA A 118 14.37 -2.39 -12.54
N ASP A 119 14.12 -3.13 -11.45
CA ASP A 119 14.09 -4.59 -11.39
C ASP A 119 12.66 -5.17 -11.45
N ALA A 120 11.64 -4.36 -11.78
CA ALA A 120 10.23 -4.77 -11.75
C ALA A 120 9.95 -6.05 -12.57
N ALA A 121 10.57 -6.21 -13.74
CA ALA A 121 10.43 -7.41 -14.56
C ALA A 121 10.95 -8.68 -13.84
N GLN A 122 12.11 -8.57 -13.18
CA GLN A 122 12.69 -9.67 -12.42
C GLN A 122 11.83 -10.01 -11.20
N LEU A 123 11.36 -8.99 -10.47
CA LEU A 123 10.47 -9.18 -9.32
C LEU A 123 9.15 -9.84 -9.72
N ARG A 124 8.56 -9.46 -10.86
CA ARG A 124 7.34 -10.11 -11.38
C ARG A 124 7.58 -11.58 -11.70
N LEU A 125 8.69 -11.90 -12.37
CA LEU A 125 9.04 -13.29 -12.66
C LEU A 125 9.24 -14.09 -11.37
N GLN A 126 9.97 -13.53 -10.39
CA GLN A 126 10.20 -14.19 -9.12
C GLN A 126 8.88 -14.44 -8.36
N ASN A 127 7.99 -13.45 -8.30
CA ASN A 127 6.69 -13.61 -7.65
C ASN A 127 5.86 -14.66 -8.36
N LYS A 128 5.80 -14.63 -9.70
CA LYS A 128 5.08 -15.63 -10.50
C LYS A 128 5.62 -17.05 -10.26
N ARG A 129 6.94 -17.22 -10.16
CA ARG A 129 7.60 -18.49 -9.81
C ARG A 129 7.22 -18.96 -8.41
N ASN A 130 7.27 -18.07 -7.43
CA ASN A 130 6.97 -18.38 -6.03
C ASN A 130 5.48 -18.71 -5.81
N THR A 131 4.59 -18.11 -6.60
CA THR A 131 3.13 -18.33 -6.49
C THR A 131 2.60 -19.43 -7.41
N ALA A 132 3.44 -20.08 -8.21
CA ALA A 132 3.02 -21.16 -9.12
C ALA A 132 2.62 -22.46 -8.42
N GLY A 133 2.73 -22.52 -7.10
CA GLY A 133 2.45 -23.71 -6.31
C GLY A 133 3.56 -24.76 -6.40
N ILE A 134 3.18 -26.01 -6.14
CA ILE A 134 4.09 -27.15 -6.07
C ILE A 134 3.52 -28.27 -6.94
N LEU A 135 4.38 -28.97 -7.67
CA LEU A 135 4.03 -30.20 -8.37
C LEU A 135 4.59 -31.41 -7.62
N SER A 136 3.84 -32.49 -7.56
CA SER A 136 4.38 -33.76 -7.08
C SER A 136 5.44 -34.28 -8.06
N ARG A 137 6.30 -35.19 -7.58
CA ARG A 137 7.30 -35.88 -8.40
C ARG A 137 6.68 -36.57 -9.62
N MET A 138 5.54 -37.24 -9.43
CA MET A 138 4.84 -37.92 -10.52
C MET A 138 4.45 -36.92 -11.61
N GLN A 139 3.77 -35.84 -11.23
CA GLN A 139 3.32 -34.79 -12.14
C GLN A 139 4.48 -34.16 -12.92
N MET A 140 5.54 -33.74 -12.20
CA MET A 140 6.68 -33.07 -12.83
C MET A 140 7.41 -33.98 -13.82
N LEU A 141 7.75 -35.20 -13.41
CA LEU A 141 8.54 -36.10 -14.24
C LEU A 141 7.73 -36.64 -15.43
N SER A 142 6.46 -36.99 -15.22
CA SER A 142 5.58 -37.41 -16.32
C SER A 142 5.38 -36.30 -17.33
N GLN A 143 5.21 -35.04 -16.90
CA GLN A 143 5.05 -33.94 -17.83
C GLN A 143 6.33 -33.66 -18.64
N LEU A 144 7.52 -33.76 -18.03
CA LEU A 144 8.78 -33.64 -18.75
C LEU A 144 8.98 -34.76 -19.78
N GLU A 145 8.56 -35.98 -19.43
CA GLU A 145 8.62 -37.11 -20.37
C GLU A 145 7.61 -36.94 -21.53
N ILE A 146 6.39 -36.48 -21.25
CA ILE A 146 5.37 -36.22 -22.28
C ILE A 146 5.81 -35.08 -23.22
N SER A 147 6.28 -33.97 -22.65
CA SER A 147 6.55 -32.75 -23.42
C SER A 147 7.90 -32.76 -24.14
N LEU A 148 8.92 -33.40 -23.54
CA LEU A 148 10.30 -33.37 -24.06
C LEU A 148 10.84 -34.76 -24.42
N GLY A 149 10.11 -35.84 -24.13
CA GLY A 149 10.61 -37.21 -24.29
C GLY A 149 11.75 -37.55 -23.33
N LYS A 150 11.96 -36.74 -22.28
CA LYS A 150 13.06 -36.92 -21.32
C LYS A 150 12.56 -37.58 -20.04
N ASN A 151 12.82 -38.87 -19.92
CA ASN A 151 12.63 -39.60 -18.67
C ASN A 151 13.66 -39.17 -17.61
N LYS A 152 13.51 -39.68 -16.39
CA LYS A 152 14.36 -39.34 -15.24
C LYS A 152 15.86 -39.56 -15.53
N GLU A 153 16.23 -40.66 -16.17
CA GLU A 153 17.62 -40.97 -16.52
C GLU A 153 18.20 -39.95 -17.51
N ALA A 154 17.44 -39.59 -18.55
CA ALA A 154 17.84 -38.56 -19.52
C ALA A 154 17.96 -37.16 -18.90
N LEU A 155 17.17 -36.85 -17.87
CA LEU A 155 17.27 -35.59 -17.12
C LEU A 155 18.57 -35.55 -16.29
N VAL A 156 18.93 -36.66 -15.63
CA VAL A 156 20.21 -36.77 -14.90
C VAL A 156 21.40 -36.66 -15.84
N GLU A 157 21.36 -37.36 -16.97
CA GLU A 157 22.41 -37.27 -17.99
C GLU A 157 22.56 -35.84 -18.53
N ALA A 158 21.45 -35.15 -18.80
CA ALA A 158 21.49 -33.75 -19.21
C ALA A 158 22.15 -32.86 -18.14
N ALA A 159 21.88 -33.09 -16.85
CA ALA A 159 22.53 -32.37 -15.77
C ALA A 159 24.03 -32.67 -15.71
N GLU A 160 24.43 -33.95 -15.79
CA GLU A 160 25.84 -34.38 -15.73
C GLU A 160 26.67 -33.86 -16.90
N ASN A 161 26.06 -33.70 -18.07
CA ASN A 161 26.73 -33.16 -19.25
C ASN A 161 26.90 -31.63 -19.19
N ALA A 162 25.98 -30.91 -18.52
CA ALA A 162 25.94 -29.45 -18.55
C ALA A 162 26.50 -28.78 -17.28
N LEU A 163 26.42 -29.45 -16.13
CA LEU A 163 26.74 -28.88 -14.82
C LEU A 163 27.93 -29.61 -14.18
N SER A 164 28.56 -28.97 -13.20
CA SER A 164 29.62 -29.59 -12.41
C SER A 164 29.58 -29.16 -10.95
N GLY A 165 30.36 -29.82 -10.09
CA GLY A 165 30.49 -29.45 -8.68
C GLY A 165 29.17 -29.49 -7.92
N VAL A 166 28.96 -28.47 -7.07
CA VAL A 166 27.82 -28.41 -6.13
C VAL A 166 26.48 -28.28 -6.85
N GLU A 167 26.43 -27.54 -7.96
CA GLU A 167 25.19 -27.33 -8.73
C GLU A 167 24.69 -28.63 -9.34
N LEU A 168 25.59 -29.42 -9.93
CA LEU A 168 25.28 -30.76 -10.42
C LEU A 168 24.71 -31.64 -9.30
N ILE A 169 25.36 -31.67 -8.13
CA ILE A 169 24.91 -32.49 -7.00
C ILE A 169 23.50 -32.07 -6.56
N LYS A 170 23.25 -30.75 -6.44
CA LYS A 170 21.93 -30.24 -6.06
C LYS A 170 20.85 -30.66 -7.05
N ILE A 171 21.08 -30.45 -8.35
CA ILE A 171 20.09 -30.79 -9.38
C ILE A 171 19.88 -32.29 -9.50
N ARG A 172 20.95 -33.09 -9.47
CA ARG A 172 20.84 -34.54 -9.53
C ARG A 172 20.03 -35.08 -8.36
N ASN A 173 20.32 -34.64 -7.14
CA ASN A 173 19.54 -35.06 -5.96
C ASN A 173 18.09 -34.55 -6.04
N TYR A 174 17.87 -33.34 -6.57
CA TYR A 174 16.53 -32.81 -6.79
C TYR A 174 15.73 -33.71 -7.76
N ILE A 175 16.33 -34.07 -8.90
CA ILE A 175 15.73 -34.97 -9.89
C ILE A 175 15.48 -36.37 -9.30
N LEU A 176 16.40 -36.90 -8.49
CA LEU A 176 16.32 -38.29 -8.01
C LEU A 176 15.45 -38.49 -6.78
N GLU A 177 15.44 -37.55 -5.85
CA GLU A 177 14.96 -37.78 -4.47
C GLU A 177 13.77 -36.89 -4.09
N THR A 178 13.64 -35.71 -4.71
CA THR A 178 12.62 -34.75 -4.32
C THR A 178 11.22 -35.26 -4.65
N GLN A 179 10.31 -35.09 -3.69
CA GLN A 179 8.89 -35.44 -3.81
C GLN A 179 8.05 -34.28 -4.37
N ASN A 180 8.51 -33.05 -4.19
CA ASN A 180 7.77 -31.82 -4.48
C ASN A 180 8.65 -30.81 -5.23
N PHE A 181 8.26 -30.49 -6.45
CA PHE A 181 8.94 -29.54 -7.32
C PHE A 181 8.34 -28.14 -7.16
N SER A 182 9.17 -27.10 -7.16
CA SER A 182 8.72 -25.71 -7.15
C SER A 182 9.52 -24.86 -8.13
N LEU A 183 8.85 -23.98 -8.88
CA LEU A 183 9.52 -22.97 -9.72
C LEU A 183 10.25 -21.90 -8.89
N GLY A 184 9.95 -21.78 -7.60
CA GLY A 184 10.70 -20.95 -6.66
C GLY A 184 12.10 -21.48 -6.32
N ASN A 185 12.44 -22.73 -6.68
CA ASN A 185 13.79 -23.25 -6.52
C ASN A 185 14.70 -22.75 -7.64
N ASP A 186 15.70 -21.92 -7.31
CA ASP A 186 16.58 -21.30 -8.29
C ASP A 186 17.43 -22.28 -9.08
N ASN A 187 17.91 -23.36 -8.45
CA ASN A 187 18.68 -24.37 -9.19
C ASN A 187 17.78 -25.07 -10.21
N TRP A 188 16.56 -25.43 -9.79
CA TRP A 188 15.60 -26.09 -10.68
C TRP A 188 15.18 -25.19 -11.83
N TRP A 189 14.90 -23.91 -11.56
CA TRP A 189 14.60 -22.92 -12.59
C TRP A 189 15.74 -22.81 -13.60
N ALA A 190 16.98 -22.65 -13.13
CA ALA A 190 18.18 -22.58 -13.98
C ALA A 190 18.37 -23.87 -14.80
N PHE A 191 18.09 -25.05 -14.22
CA PHE A 191 18.15 -26.30 -14.98
C PHE A 191 17.11 -26.33 -16.13
N LEU A 192 15.89 -25.87 -15.88
CA LEU A 192 14.86 -25.79 -16.93
C LEU A 192 15.23 -24.78 -18.03
N THR A 193 15.76 -23.62 -17.68
CA THR A 193 16.09 -22.56 -18.66
C THR A 193 17.42 -22.79 -19.36
N ASP A 194 18.46 -23.15 -18.62
CA ASP A 194 19.84 -23.09 -19.10
C ASP A 194 20.31 -24.44 -19.63
N VAL A 195 19.79 -25.55 -19.08
CA VAL A 195 20.15 -26.92 -19.50
C VAL A 195 19.10 -27.54 -20.42
N LEU A 196 17.82 -27.35 -20.10
CA LEU A 196 16.72 -27.85 -20.96
C LEU A 196 16.27 -26.84 -22.02
N HIS A 197 16.79 -25.61 -21.98
CA HIS A 197 16.50 -24.55 -22.96
C HIS A 197 15.02 -24.21 -23.10
N LEU A 198 14.27 -24.32 -22.00
CA LEU A 198 12.86 -23.92 -21.95
C LEU A 198 12.76 -22.42 -21.66
N ASN A 199 11.99 -21.70 -22.47
CA ASN A 199 11.67 -20.31 -22.18
C ASN A 199 10.57 -20.20 -21.11
N GLU A 200 10.42 -19.01 -20.52
CA GLU A 200 9.44 -18.73 -19.45
C GLU A 200 8.02 -19.24 -19.81
N LYS A 201 7.56 -18.97 -21.04
CA LYS A 201 6.22 -19.34 -21.48
C LYS A 201 6.05 -20.86 -21.55
N GLN A 202 7.05 -21.57 -22.09
CA GLN A 202 7.06 -23.03 -22.10
C GLN A 202 7.02 -23.57 -20.68
N ILE A 203 7.80 -22.98 -19.76
CA ILE A 203 7.87 -23.42 -18.37
C ILE A 203 6.50 -23.33 -17.69
N PHE A 204 5.85 -22.17 -17.73
CA PHE A 204 4.55 -22.02 -17.07
C PHE A 204 3.44 -22.81 -17.76
N ASN A 205 3.47 -22.97 -19.09
CA ASN A 205 2.48 -23.79 -19.79
C ASN A 205 2.57 -25.26 -19.34
N PHE A 206 3.76 -25.87 -19.37
CA PHE A 206 3.90 -27.26 -18.92
C PHE A 206 3.52 -27.37 -17.44
N TRP A 207 3.91 -26.39 -16.63
CA TRP A 207 3.65 -26.42 -15.19
C TRP A 207 2.15 -26.48 -14.89
N ASN A 208 1.35 -25.69 -15.62
CA ASN A 208 -0.09 -25.69 -15.48
C ASN A 208 -0.73 -26.99 -16.01
N GLU A 209 -0.22 -27.56 -17.09
CA GLU A 209 -0.69 -28.86 -17.62
C GLU A 209 -0.43 -29.99 -16.62
N ALA A 210 0.74 -29.98 -15.97
CA ALA A 210 1.14 -31.01 -15.02
C ALA A 210 0.25 -31.08 -13.76
N ILE A 211 -0.45 -29.99 -13.39
CA ILE A 211 -1.36 -29.96 -12.25
C ILE A 211 -2.51 -30.97 -12.43
N HIS A 212 -2.86 -31.30 -13.67
CA HIS A 212 -4.00 -32.15 -14.02
C HIS A 212 -3.62 -33.62 -14.30
N ILE A 213 -2.33 -33.96 -14.17
CA ILE A 213 -1.84 -35.34 -14.19
C ILE A 213 -2.02 -35.95 -12.80
#